data_AF-A0A821HU77-F1
#
_entry.id   AF-A0A821HU77-F1
#
_cell.length_a   1.000
_cell.length_b   1.000
_cell.length_c   1.000
_cell.angle_alpha   90.00
_cell.angle_beta   90.00
_cell.angle_gamma   90.00
#
_symmetry.space_group_name_H-M   'P 1'
#
loop_
_entity.id
_entity.type
_entity.pdbx_description
1 polymer ?
#
loop_
_entity_poly.entity_id
_entity_poly.type
_entity_poly.pdbx_seq_one_letter_code
_entity_poly.pdbx_strand_id
1 'polypeptide(L)'
;MIFSHYDFVLSCAKILAKIYAVSVKHEQINDVGANKNIILQTKIEPWQPRNKVIITDPTATKPLLTKHEGDISAEEWKFAQERTKDFKAAPIPFEKDDDYQIDFIATATNLRAYMYGLEPSDRYEIKRIA
;
A
#
# COMPACT_ATOMS: atom_id res chain seq x y z
N MET A 1 -12.60 1.93 18.80
CA MET A 1 -11.85 0.68 18.53
C MET A 1 -10.61 1.08 17.76
N ILE A 2 -9.44 0.79 18.32
CA ILE A 2 -8.12 1.07 17.77
C ILE A 2 -7.99 0.20 16.51
N PHE A 3 -7.98 0.85 15.33
CA PHE A 3 -7.62 0.34 13.99
C PHE A 3 -6.96 -1.05 13.98
N SER A 4 -7.46 -1.96 13.14
CA SER A 4 -6.88 -3.29 13.01
C SER A 4 -6.00 -3.42 11.75
N HIS A 5 -5.02 -4.33 11.79
CA HIS A 5 -4.28 -4.75 10.60
C HIS A 5 -5.21 -5.21 9.47
N TYR A 6 -6.36 -5.80 9.82
CA TYR A 6 -7.37 -6.23 8.85
C TYR A 6 -7.97 -5.03 8.10
N ASP A 7 -8.29 -3.94 8.79
CA ASP A 7 -8.88 -2.74 8.18
C ASP A 7 -7.90 -2.07 7.20
N PHE A 8 -6.60 -2.09 7.52
CA PHE A 8 -5.55 -1.63 6.59
C PHE A 8 -5.52 -2.46 5.31
N VAL A 9 -5.52 -3.80 5.43
CA VAL A 9 -5.53 -4.69 4.27
C VAL A 9 -6.80 -4.50 3.44
N LEU A 10 -7.96 -4.44 4.09
CA LEU A 10 -9.25 -4.30 3.41
C LEU A 10 -9.40 -2.95 2.70
N SER A 11 -9.06 -1.83 3.36
CA SER A 11 -9.12 -0.49 2.76
C SER A 11 -8.14 -0.36 1.58
N CYS A 12 -6.92 -0.89 1.71
CA CYS A 12 -5.96 -0.96 0.62
C CYS A 12 -6.51 -1.79 -0.57
N ALA A 13 -7.08 -2.96 -0.30
CA ALA A 13 -7.66 -3.82 -1.35
C ALA A 13 -8.81 -3.14 -2.11
N LYS A 14 -9.66 -2.36 -1.42
CA LYS A 14 -10.72 -1.56 -2.07
C LYS A 14 -10.15 -0.50 -3.01
N ILE A 15 -9.09 0.20 -2.59
CA ILE A 15 -8.42 1.22 -3.43
C ILE A 15 -7.76 0.53 -4.64
N LEU A 16 -7.07 -0.59 -4.44
CA LEU A 16 -6.47 -1.35 -5.53
C LEU A 16 -7.54 -1.85 -6.51
N ALA A 17 -8.67 -2.36 -6.02
CA ALA A 17 -9.77 -2.77 -6.91
C ALA A 17 -10.26 -1.62 -7.80
N LYS A 18 -10.37 -0.39 -7.27
CA LYS A 18 -10.66 0.81 -8.05
C LYS A 18 -9.56 1.11 -9.09
N ILE A 19 -8.28 1.07 -8.70
CA ILE A 19 -7.14 1.33 -9.61
C ILE A 19 -7.14 0.36 -10.77
N TYR A 20 -7.36 -0.93 -10.48
CA TYR A 20 -7.28 -2.02 -11.46
C TYR A 20 -8.63 -2.34 -12.12
N ALA A 21 -9.66 -1.50 -11.91
CA ALA A 21 -11.02 -1.69 -12.43
C ALA A 21 -11.61 -3.10 -12.16
N VAL A 22 -11.29 -3.67 -11.00
CA VAL A 22 -11.83 -4.96 -10.55
C VAL A 22 -13.21 -4.73 -9.96
N SER A 23 -14.22 -5.32 -10.58
CA SER A 23 -15.59 -5.30 -10.06
C SER A 23 -15.71 -6.16 -8.81
N VAL A 24 -15.98 -5.53 -7.67
CA VAL A 24 -16.21 -6.21 -6.38
C VAL A 24 -17.65 -5.98 -5.95
N LYS A 25 -18.37 -7.04 -5.61
CA LYS A 25 -19.74 -6.93 -5.09
C LYS A 25 -19.72 -6.49 -3.63
N HIS A 26 -20.75 -5.77 -3.19
CA HIS A 26 -20.84 -5.26 -1.83
C HIS A 26 -20.81 -6.38 -0.78
N GLU A 27 -21.41 -7.53 -1.09
CA GLU A 27 -21.42 -8.71 -0.22
C GLU A 27 -20.01 -9.29 -0.01
N GLN A 28 -19.18 -9.28 -1.06
CA GLN A 28 -17.81 -9.78 -1.00
C GLN A 28 -16.91 -8.86 -0.15
N ILE A 29 -17.14 -7.55 -0.23
CA ILE A 29 -16.39 -6.56 0.54
C ILE A 29 -16.59 -6.75 2.05
N ASN A 30 -17.82 -7.10 2.47
CA ASN A 30 -18.19 -7.17 3.88
C ASN A 30 -18.12 -8.59 4.47
N ASP A 31 -17.74 -9.60 3.68
CA ASP A 31 -17.54 -10.96 4.19
C ASP A 31 -16.22 -11.07 4.97
N VAL A 32 -16.28 -10.71 6.25
CA VAL A 32 -15.13 -10.76 7.16
C VAL A 32 -14.56 -12.18 7.27
N GLY A 33 -15.41 -13.21 7.21
CA GLY A 33 -15.00 -14.61 7.33
C GLY A 33 -14.17 -15.05 6.13
N ALA A 34 -14.69 -14.84 4.92
CA ALA A 34 -13.99 -15.14 3.68
C ALA A 34 -12.69 -14.33 3.55
N ASN A 35 -12.75 -13.03 3.84
CA ASN A 35 -11.59 -12.14 3.74
C ASN A 35 -10.46 -12.57 4.70
N LYS A 36 -10.78 -12.94 5.94
CA LYS A 36 -9.78 -13.47 6.88
C LYS A 36 -9.20 -14.79 6.40
N ASN A 37 -10.02 -15.69 5.84
CA ASN A 37 -9.54 -16.97 5.33
C ASN A 37 -8.54 -16.77 4.17
N ILE A 38 -8.81 -15.84 3.24
CA ILE A 38 -7.88 -15.49 2.15
C ILE A 38 -6.55 -14.96 2.72
N ILE A 39 -6.60 -14.07 3.70
CA ILE A 39 -5.40 -13.52 4.34
C ILE A 39 -4.57 -14.62 5.00
N LEU A 40 -5.21 -15.57 5.71
CA LEU A 40 -4.51 -16.68 6.37
C LEU A 40 -3.80 -17.63 5.40
N GLN A 41 -4.28 -17.74 4.16
CA GLN A 41 -3.67 -18.57 3.13
C GLN A 41 -2.51 -17.87 2.41
N THR A 42 -2.28 -16.58 2.66
CA THR A 42 -1.24 -15.80 1.99
C THR A 42 0.14 -16.20 2.50
N LYS A 43 1.04 -16.59 1.58
CA LYS A 43 2.43 -16.88 1.91
C LYS A 43 3.20 -15.58 2.15
N ILE A 44 3.67 -15.37 3.38
CA ILE A 44 4.53 -14.22 3.74
C ILE A 44 5.97 -14.73 3.81
N GLU A 45 6.80 -14.30 2.86
CA GLU A 45 8.23 -14.62 2.91
C GLU A 45 8.88 -13.91 4.11
N PRO A 46 9.73 -14.60 4.88
CA PRO A 46 10.47 -13.98 5.97
C PRO A 46 11.31 -12.81 5.46
N TRP A 47 11.27 -11.69 6.18
CA TRP A 47 12.16 -10.57 5.89
C TRP A 47 13.62 -10.98 6.06
N GLN A 48 14.48 -10.54 5.15
CA GLN A 48 15.93 -10.75 5.21
C GLN A 48 16.64 -9.39 5.17
N PRO A 49 17.63 -9.16 6.06
CA PRO A 49 18.40 -7.92 6.06
C PRO A 49 19.17 -7.77 4.75
N ARG A 50 19.19 -6.55 4.22
CA ARG A 50 19.96 -6.20 3.02
C ARG A 50 21.00 -5.16 3.39
N ASN A 51 22.19 -5.24 2.78
CA ASN A 51 23.28 -4.28 2.96
C ASN A 51 23.00 -2.96 2.21
N LYS A 52 21.88 -2.31 2.52
CA LYS A 52 21.53 -1.00 1.98
C LYS A 52 22.27 0.08 2.75
N VAL A 53 23.01 0.92 2.03
CA VAL A 53 23.64 2.13 2.60
C VAL A 53 22.56 3.21 2.69
N ILE A 54 22.21 3.61 3.91
CA ILE A 54 21.29 4.73 4.16
C ILE A 54 22.14 5.96 4.43
N ILE A 55 21.97 6.99 3.60
CA ILE A 55 22.63 8.28 3.78
C ILE A 55 21.65 9.19 4.50
N THR A 56 21.97 9.53 5.74
CA THR A 56 21.14 10.38 6.61
C THR A 56 21.56 11.85 6.58
N ASP A 57 22.72 12.15 6.00
CA ASP A 57 23.23 13.51 5.85
C ASP A 57 22.58 14.20 4.62
N PRO A 58 21.80 15.27 4.81
CA PRO A 58 21.14 16.00 3.72
C PRO A 58 22.13 16.73 2.79
N THR A 59 23.40 16.86 3.18
CA THR A 59 24.47 17.50 2.40
C THR A 59 25.40 16.51 1.70
N ALA A 60 25.29 15.21 2.01
CA ALA A 60 26.14 14.20 1.41
C ALA A 60 25.79 14.01 -0.08
N THR A 61 26.83 14.01 -0.92
CA THR A 61 26.70 13.67 -2.33
C THR A 61 26.24 12.23 -2.45
N LYS A 62 25.09 12.00 -3.12
CA LYS A 62 24.63 10.65 -3.41
C LYS A 62 25.80 9.88 -4.08
N PRO A 63 26.22 8.72 -3.57
CA PRO A 63 27.23 7.91 -4.21
C PRO A 63 26.77 7.62 -5.63
N LEU A 64 27.70 7.62 -6.58
CA LEU A 64 27.46 7.14 -7.94
C LEU A 64 27.04 5.67 -7.84
N LEU A 65 25.73 5.42 -7.82
CA LEU A 65 25.17 4.08 -7.80
C LEU A 65 25.30 3.53 -9.23
N THR A 66 26.32 2.72 -9.47
CA THR A 66 26.36 1.75 -10.57
C THR A 66 25.17 0.80 -10.41
N LYS A 67 24.22 0.82 -11.36
CA LYS A 67 22.98 0.01 -11.46
C LYS A 67 22.31 -0.30 -10.11
N HIS A 68 21.19 0.34 -9.83
CA HIS A 68 20.43 0.05 -8.62
C HIS A 68 19.99 -1.42 -8.61
N GLU A 69 20.09 -2.07 -7.46
CA GLU A 69 19.52 -3.39 -7.24
C GLU A 69 17.99 -3.29 -7.41
N GLY A 70 17.48 -3.87 -8.51
CA GLY A 70 16.08 -3.71 -8.94
C GLY A 70 15.86 -2.86 -10.19
N ASP A 71 16.93 -2.40 -10.84
CA ASP A 71 16.82 -1.80 -12.18
C ASP A 71 16.26 -2.84 -13.16
N ILE A 72 15.06 -2.57 -13.66
CA ILE A 72 14.39 -3.35 -14.69
C ILE A 72 15.14 -3.12 -16.00
N SER A 73 15.56 -4.20 -16.67
CA SER A 73 16.17 -4.11 -17.98
C SER A 73 15.19 -3.53 -19.02
N ALA A 74 15.72 -2.98 -20.12
CA ALA A 74 14.89 -2.46 -21.19
C ALA A 74 14.01 -3.57 -21.81
N GLU A 75 14.52 -4.80 -21.84
CA GLU A 75 13.83 -5.99 -22.32
C GLU A 75 12.68 -6.40 -21.40
N GLU A 76 12.91 -6.44 -20.09
CA GLU A 76 11.86 -6.74 -19.09
C GLU A 76 10.76 -5.68 -19.11
N TRP A 77 11.11 -4.40 -19.27
CA TRP A 77 10.15 -3.32 -19.40
C TRP A 77 9.29 -3.47 -20.66
N LYS A 78 9.91 -3.72 -21.82
CA LYS A 78 9.17 -3.97 -23.08
C LYS A 78 8.23 -5.17 -22.95
N PHE A 79 8.71 -6.26 -22.37
CA PHE A 79 7.90 -7.45 -22.13
C PHE A 79 6.70 -7.16 -21.24
N ALA A 80 6.88 -6.40 -20.16
CA ALA A 80 5.79 -5.98 -19.28
C ALA A 80 4.76 -5.09 -20.01
N GLN A 81 5.21 -4.17 -20.85
CA GLN A 81 4.33 -3.31 -21.67
C GLN A 81 3.51 -4.14 -22.66
N GLU A 82 4.11 -5.10 -23.36
CA GLU A 82 3.40 -5.97 -24.30
C GLU A 82 2.32 -6.80 -23.61
N ARG A 83 2.60 -7.32 -22.41
CA ARG A 83 1.63 -8.10 -21.61
C ARG A 83 0.49 -7.28 -21.03
N THR A 84 0.69 -5.97 -20.85
CA THR A 84 -0.28 -5.07 -20.24
C THR A 84 -0.90 -4.09 -21.22
N LYS A 85 -0.65 -4.23 -22.53
CA LYS A 85 -1.12 -3.31 -23.58
C LYS A 85 -2.63 -3.05 -23.58
N ASP A 86 -3.42 -4.06 -23.22
CA ASP A 86 -4.89 -4.00 -23.19
C ASP A 86 -5.42 -3.70 -21.78
N PHE A 87 -4.54 -3.70 -20.78
CA PHE A 87 -4.87 -3.43 -19.39
C PHE A 87 -4.64 -1.95 -19.06
N LYS A 88 -5.67 -1.28 -18.55
CA LYS A 88 -5.58 0.13 -18.13
C LYS A 88 -5.86 0.25 -16.64
N ALA A 89 -4.81 0.44 -15.85
CA ALA A 89 -4.95 0.97 -14.50
C ALA A 89 -5.31 2.46 -14.58
N ALA A 90 -6.19 2.90 -13.69
CA ALA A 90 -6.54 4.31 -13.55
C ALA A 90 -5.92 4.89 -12.27
N PRO A 91 -5.16 6.00 -12.35
CA PRO A 91 -4.74 6.71 -11.15
C PRO A 91 -5.98 7.22 -10.41
N ILE A 92 -5.99 7.07 -9.09
CA ILE A 92 -7.07 7.58 -8.24
C ILE A 92 -6.63 8.94 -7.69
N PRO A 93 -7.33 10.03 -8.00
CA PRO A 93 -7.10 11.30 -7.33
C PRO A 93 -7.52 11.20 -5.87
N PHE A 94 -6.74 11.84 -4.99
CA PHE A 94 -7.10 11.90 -3.59
C PHE A 94 -8.42 12.65 -3.40
N GLU A 95 -9.35 12.05 -2.67
CA GLU A 95 -10.62 12.67 -2.28
C GLU A 95 -10.86 12.45 -0.79
N LYS A 96 -10.91 13.54 -0.02
CA LYS A 96 -11.06 13.50 1.43
C LYS A 96 -12.46 13.07 1.87
N ASP A 97 -13.44 13.16 0.98
CA ASP A 97 -14.81 12.70 1.21
C ASP A 97 -15.07 11.27 0.74
N ASP A 98 -14.06 10.59 0.16
CA ASP A 98 -14.10 9.15 -0.12
C ASP A 98 -13.70 8.36 1.14
N ASP A 99 -14.68 7.71 1.76
CA ASP A 99 -14.47 6.95 2.99
C ASP A 99 -13.39 5.88 2.84
N TYR A 100 -13.23 5.23 1.68
CA TYR A 100 -12.23 4.18 1.50
C TYR A 100 -10.80 4.73 1.52
N GLN A 101 -10.60 5.93 1.00
CA GLN A 101 -9.29 6.59 1.00
C GLN A 101 -8.92 7.05 2.41
N ILE A 102 -9.87 7.66 3.12
CA ILE A 102 -9.66 8.08 4.50
C ILE A 102 -9.46 6.87 5.42
N ASP A 103 -10.19 5.77 5.23
CA ASP A 103 -10.02 4.55 6.02
C ASP A 103 -8.61 3.97 5.83
N PHE A 104 -8.09 3.98 4.60
CA PHE A 104 -6.72 3.57 4.33
C PHE A 104 -5.70 4.50 5.00
N ILE A 105 -5.85 5.81 4.86
CA ILE A 105 -4.93 6.79 5.46
C ILE A 105 -4.96 6.69 6.99
N ALA A 106 -6.13 6.57 7.60
CA ALA A 106 -6.29 6.47 9.05
C ALA A 106 -5.66 5.19 9.60
N THR A 107 -5.93 4.04 8.96
CA THR A 107 -5.35 2.76 9.38
C THR A 107 -3.85 2.71 9.15
N ALA A 108 -3.35 3.22 8.02
CA ALA A 108 -1.92 3.29 7.73
C ALA A 108 -1.16 4.20 8.71
N THR A 109 -1.71 5.38 8.99
CA THR A 109 -1.15 6.35 9.94
C THR A 109 -1.03 5.75 11.31
N ASN A 110 -2.09 5.11 11.79
CA ASN A 110 -2.13 4.54 13.11
C ASN A 110 -1.27 3.28 13.25
N LEU A 111 -1.16 2.43 12.21
CA LEU A 111 -0.17 1.35 12.18
C LEU A 111 1.27 1.88 12.24
N ARG A 112 1.53 3.02 11.59
CA ARG A 112 2.84 3.66 11.65
C ARG A 112 3.13 4.27 13.02
N ALA A 113 2.14 4.88 13.66
CA ALA A 113 2.22 5.38 15.02
C ALA A 113 2.56 4.24 16.01
N TYR A 114 1.86 3.10 15.90
CA TYR A 114 2.11 1.92 16.72
C TYR A 114 3.55 1.40 16.60
N MET A 115 4.14 1.37 15.40
CA MET A 115 5.55 0.97 15.20
C MET A 115 6.56 1.85 15.96
N TYR A 116 6.20 3.08 16.30
CA TYR A 116 7.05 4.02 17.04
C TYR A 116 6.60 4.23 18.50
N GLY A 117 5.61 3.47 18.98
CA GLY A 117 5.06 3.65 20.32
C GLY A 117 4.32 4.99 20.50
N LEU A 118 3.79 5.56 19.42
CA LEU A 118 2.97 6.77 19.44
C LEU A 118 1.50 6.42 19.64
N GLU A 119 0.76 7.31 20.30
CA GLU A 119 -0.68 7.18 20.46
C GLU A 119 -1.40 7.33 19.12
N PRO A 120 -2.44 6.52 18.88
CA PRO A 120 -3.22 6.63 17.66
C PRO A 120 -4.13 7.85 17.66
N SER A 121 -4.41 8.37 16.48
CA SER A 121 -5.32 9.50 16.28
C SER A 121 -6.67 9.02 15.73
N ASP A 122 -7.73 9.77 16.04
CA ASP A 122 -9.06 9.46 15.53
C ASP A 122 -9.14 9.68 14.01
N ARG A 123 -10.02 8.92 13.36
CA ARG A 123 -10.26 9.01 11.91
C ARG A 123 -10.59 10.45 11.46
N TYR A 124 -11.40 11.18 12.22
CA TYR A 124 -11.79 12.55 11.89
C TYR A 124 -10.64 13.53 12.05
N GLU A 125 -9.77 13.32 13.05
CA GLU A 125 -8.56 14.13 13.23
C GLU A 125 -7.60 13.93 12.08
N ILE A 126 -7.40 12.68 11.65
CA ILE A 126 -6.58 12.33 10.49
C ILE A 126 -7.18 12.93 9.21
N LYS A 127 -8.49 12.79 8.99
CA LYS A 127 -9.20 13.38 7.84
C LYS A 127 -9.08 14.91 7.80
N ARG A 128 -9.00 15.58 8.95
CA ARG A 128 -8.82 17.04 9.01
C ARG A 128 -7.42 17.48 8.57
N ILE A 129 -6.42 16.62 8.74
CA ILE A 129 -5.00 16.94 8.48
C ILE A 129 -4.57 16.50 7.07
N ALA A 130 -5.09 15.36 6.60
CA ALA A 130 -4.80 14.79 5.28
C ALA A 130 -5.33 15.65 4.12
#